data_AF-Q9FXZ6-F1
#
_entry.id   AF-Q9FXZ6-F1
#
_cell.length_a   1.000
_cell.length_b   1.000
_cell.length_c   1.000
_cell.angle_alpha   90.00
_cell.angle_beta   90.00
_cell.angle_gamma   90.00
#
_symmetry.space_group_name_H-M   'P 1'
#
loop_
_entity.id
_entity.type
_entity.pdbx_description
1 polymer ?
#
loop_
_entity_poly.entity_id
_entity_poly.type
_entity_poly.pdbx_seq_one_letter_code
_entity_poly.pdbx_strand_id
1 'polypeptide(L)'
;GTRKIVDDVFDKINKAEASIYVADHPVGLHLEVEKIRKLLEAGSSDAISMIGIHGMGGVGKSTLARAVYNLHTDHFDDSCFLQNVREESNRHGLKRLQSILLSQILKKEINLASEQQGTSMIKNKLKGKKVLLVLDDVDEHKQLQAIVGKSVWSESEFGTRLVLIITTRDKQLLTSY
;
A
#
# COMPACT_ATOMS: atom_id res chain seq x y z
N GLY A 1 30.19 -7.51 -7.18
CA GLY A 1 29.10 -6.70 -7.74
C GLY A 1 27.80 -6.92 -6.99
N THR A 2 27.19 -8.09 -7.16
CA THR A 2 25.80 -8.36 -6.73
C THR A 2 25.62 -8.57 -5.22
N ARG A 3 26.59 -9.20 -4.54
CA ARG A 3 26.48 -9.51 -3.10
C ARG A 3 26.36 -8.27 -2.21
N LYS A 4 27.17 -7.24 -2.50
CA LYS A 4 27.19 -5.97 -1.76
C LYS A 4 25.87 -5.19 -1.85
N ILE A 5 25.21 -5.23 -3.02
CA ILE A 5 23.90 -4.60 -3.22
C ILE A 5 22.80 -5.37 -2.47
N VAL A 6 22.86 -6.70 -2.42
CA VAL A 6 21.91 -7.53 -1.65
C VAL A 6 22.03 -7.22 -0.16
N ASP A 7 23.26 -7.11 0.35
CA ASP A 7 23.52 -6.77 1.75
C ASP A 7 23.07 -5.33 2.07
N ASP A 8 23.32 -4.36 1.18
CA ASP A 8 22.87 -2.96 1.37
C ASP A 8 21.35 -2.80 1.32
N VAL A 9 20.66 -3.56 0.45
CA VAL A 9 19.19 -3.60 0.37
C VAL A 9 18.60 -4.32 1.60
N PHE A 10 19.20 -5.43 2.03
CA PHE A 10 18.80 -6.15 3.24
C PHE A 10 18.97 -5.29 4.50
N ASP A 11 20.12 -4.62 4.62
CA ASP A 11 20.41 -3.70 5.70
C ASP A 11 19.43 -2.52 5.71
N LYS A 12 19.11 -1.93 4.56
CA LYS A 12 18.09 -0.87 4.48
C LYS A 12 16.68 -1.37 4.85
N ILE A 13 16.30 -2.57 4.42
CA ILE A 13 14.99 -3.14 4.69
C ILE A 13 14.75 -3.37 6.19
N ASN A 14 15.80 -3.73 6.94
CA ASN A 14 15.70 -4.13 8.35
C ASN A 14 16.28 -3.13 9.38
N LYS A 15 17.06 -2.10 8.97
CA LYS A 15 17.72 -1.16 9.92
C LYS A 15 16.94 0.11 10.24
N ALA A 16 15.89 0.47 9.50
CA ALA A 16 15.12 1.67 9.88
C ALA A 16 14.26 1.35 11.12
N GLU A 17 14.35 2.15 12.18
CA GLU A 17 13.58 1.96 13.43
C GLU A 17 12.04 1.95 13.19
N ALA A 18 11.58 2.47 12.05
CA ALA A 18 10.19 2.46 11.61
C ALA A 18 9.86 1.41 10.52
N SER A 19 10.80 0.52 10.17
CA SER A 19 10.60 -0.49 9.12
C SER A 19 9.66 -1.62 9.56
N ILE A 20 8.85 -2.11 8.62
CA ILE A 20 8.00 -3.28 8.86
C ILE A 20 8.87 -4.53 8.66
N TYR A 21 8.89 -5.45 9.63
CA TYR A 21 9.61 -6.71 9.49
C TYR A 21 9.22 -7.45 8.20
N VAL A 22 10.20 -7.86 7.39
CA VAL A 22 9.96 -8.50 6.07
C VAL A 22 10.02 -10.02 6.16
N ALA A 23 11.17 -10.59 6.50
CA ALA A 23 11.39 -12.02 6.72
C ALA A 23 12.81 -12.21 7.29
N ASP A 24 13.05 -13.34 7.95
CA ASP A 24 14.39 -13.68 8.46
C ASP A 24 15.40 -13.87 7.31
N HIS A 25 14.94 -14.43 6.18
CA HIS A 25 15.78 -14.75 5.03
C HIS A 25 15.05 -14.43 3.70
N PRO A 26 14.94 -13.14 3.30
CA PRO A 26 14.27 -12.73 2.06
C PRO A 26 15.14 -13.00 0.82
N VAL A 27 15.40 -14.28 0.52
CA VAL A 27 16.18 -14.68 -0.65
C VAL A 27 15.34 -14.53 -1.91
N GLY A 28 15.92 -13.97 -2.98
CA GLY A 28 15.27 -13.89 -4.29
C GLY A 28 14.29 -12.73 -4.50
N LEU A 29 14.09 -11.85 -3.51
CA LEU A 29 13.21 -10.68 -3.67
C LEU A 29 13.79 -9.60 -4.57
N HIS A 30 15.11 -9.57 -4.78
CA HIS A 30 15.80 -8.45 -5.44
C HIS A 30 15.25 -8.13 -6.83
N LEU A 31 15.06 -9.15 -7.68
CA LEU A 31 14.55 -8.94 -9.05
C LEU A 31 13.13 -8.38 -9.05
N GLU A 32 12.28 -8.84 -8.13
CA GLU A 32 10.89 -8.39 -8.04
C GLU A 32 10.77 -6.98 -7.43
N VAL A 33 11.56 -6.69 -6.39
CA VAL A 33 11.68 -5.33 -5.83
C VAL A 33 12.16 -4.36 -6.89
N GLU A 34 13.17 -4.75 -7.67
CA GLU A 34 13.74 -3.93 -8.74
C GLU A 34 12.75 -3.68 -9.89
N LYS A 35 11.92 -4.68 -10.25
CA LYS A 35 10.81 -4.50 -11.20
C LYS A 35 9.82 -3.46 -10.69
N ILE A 36 9.40 -3.57 -9.42
CA ILE A 36 8.45 -2.63 -8.83
C ILE A 36 9.06 -1.24 -8.71
N ARG A 37 10.33 -1.11 -8.31
CA ARG A 37 11.06 0.17 -8.29
C ARG A 37 11.00 0.86 -9.65
N LYS A 38 11.28 0.13 -10.74
CA LYS A 38 11.20 0.68 -12.10
C LYS A 38 9.79 1.13 -12.47
N LEU A 39 8.74 0.41 -12.05
CA LEU A 39 7.36 0.83 -12.24
C LEU A 39 7.03 2.12 -11.47
N LEU A 40 7.57 2.27 -10.25
CA LEU A 40 7.42 3.47 -9.44
C LEU A 40 8.13 4.69 -10.06
N GLU A 41 9.32 4.49 -10.62
CA GLU A 41 10.13 5.54 -11.25
C GLU A 41 9.64 5.94 -12.63
N ALA A 42 9.12 4.98 -13.40
CA ALA A 42 8.49 5.21 -14.69
C ALA A 42 7.17 5.98 -14.58
N GLY A 43 6.77 6.35 -13.35
CA GLY A 43 5.59 7.10 -12.94
C GLY A 43 4.73 7.67 -14.06
N SER A 44 3.45 7.30 -14.05
CA SER A 44 2.47 7.94 -14.93
C SER A 44 2.30 9.42 -14.55
N SER A 45 1.92 10.25 -15.53
CA SER A 45 1.37 11.60 -15.26
C SER A 45 0.03 11.54 -14.52
N ASP A 46 -0.55 10.35 -14.38
CA ASP A 46 -1.84 10.13 -13.72
C ASP A 46 -1.78 10.43 -12.21
N ALA A 47 -2.92 10.87 -11.69
CA ALA A 47 -3.10 11.14 -10.27
C ALA A 47 -3.05 9.86 -9.41
N ILE A 48 -3.35 8.69 -10.00
CA ILE A 48 -3.14 7.38 -9.36
C ILE A 48 -2.27 6.50 -10.25
N SER A 49 -1.32 5.80 -9.62
CA SER A 49 -0.67 4.62 -10.20
C SER A 49 -0.98 3.40 -9.35
N MET A 50 -1.54 2.35 -9.95
CA MET A 50 -1.87 1.09 -9.27
C MET A 50 -0.91 -0.02 -9.68
N ILE A 51 -0.36 -0.76 -8.70
CA ILE A 51 0.50 -1.92 -8.90
C ILE A 51 -0.10 -3.11 -8.18
N GLY A 52 -0.47 -4.14 -8.93
CA GLY A 52 -0.99 -5.40 -8.38
C GLY A 52 0.09 -6.47 -8.25
N ILE A 53 0.29 -6.99 -7.05
CA ILE A 53 1.10 -8.17 -6.76
C ILE A 53 0.13 -9.34 -6.55
N HIS A 54 0.03 -10.23 -7.54
CA HIS A 54 -0.91 -11.35 -7.49
C HIS A 54 -0.23 -12.72 -7.59
N GLY A 55 -0.91 -13.77 -7.14
CA GLY A 55 -0.40 -15.14 -7.16
C GLY A 55 -1.00 -16.02 -6.06
N MET A 56 -0.67 -17.31 -6.09
CA MET A 56 -1.18 -18.30 -5.14
C MET A 56 -0.82 -17.97 -3.68
N GLY A 57 -1.46 -18.65 -2.72
CA GLY A 57 -1.07 -18.59 -1.32
C GLY A 57 0.38 -19.05 -1.12
N GLY A 58 1.10 -18.47 -0.15
CA GLY A 58 2.46 -18.88 0.23
C GLY A 58 3.61 -18.39 -0.67
N VAL A 59 3.32 -17.74 -1.81
CA VAL A 59 4.37 -17.29 -2.77
C VAL A 59 5.15 -16.04 -2.33
N GLY A 60 4.85 -15.46 -1.16
CA GLY A 60 5.59 -14.32 -0.62
C GLY A 60 5.13 -12.93 -1.07
N LYS A 61 3.90 -12.76 -1.56
CA LYS A 61 3.36 -11.45 -2.00
C LYS A 61 3.46 -10.37 -0.93
N SER A 62 2.98 -10.68 0.29
CA SER A 62 3.02 -9.75 1.43
C SER A 62 4.46 -9.42 1.84
N THR A 63 5.38 -10.38 1.69
CA THR A 63 6.81 -10.18 1.94
C THR A 63 7.41 -9.20 0.93
N LEU A 64 7.11 -9.38 -0.36
CA LEU A 64 7.54 -8.47 -1.42
C LEU A 64 6.97 -7.06 -1.21
N ALA A 65 5.68 -6.95 -0.89
CA ALA A 65 5.03 -5.66 -0.64
C ALA A 65 5.68 -4.91 0.55
N ARG A 66 6.00 -5.62 1.64
CA ARG A 66 6.71 -5.02 2.79
C ARG A 66 8.12 -4.56 2.43
N ALA A 67 8.86 -5.35 1.67
CA ALA A 67 10.19 -4.96 1.18
C ALA A 67 10.13 -3.68 0.33
N VAL A 68 9.18 -3.61 -0.62
CA VAL A 68 8.98 -2.40 -1.44
C VAL A 68 8.60 -1.21 -0.59
N TYR A 69 7.68 -1.38 0.36
CA TYR A 69 7.24 -0.31 1.25
C TYR A 69 8.41 0.31 2.03
N ASN A 70 9.19 -0.52 2.74
CA ASN A 70 10.33 -0.05 3.53
C ASN A 70 11.36 0.69 2.69
N LEU A 71 11.60 0.26 1.44
CA LEU A 71 12.59 0.87 0.57
C LEU A 71 12.16 2.20 -0.05
N HIS A 72 10.86 2.49 -0.12
CA HIS A 72 10.35 3.63 -0.88
C HIS A 72 9.59 4.64 -0.05
N THR A 73 9.20 4.33 1.19
CA THR A 73 8.40 5.21 2.05
C THR A 73 8.96 6.63 2.16
N ASP A 74 10.29 6.79 2.22
CA ASP A 74 10.95 8.10 2.36
C ASP A 74 10.85 8.99 1.11
N HIS A 75 10.36 8.48 -0.02
CA HIS A 75 10.16 9.23 -1.26
C HIS A 75 8.74 9.82 -1.39
N PHE A 76 7.90 9.69 -0.36
CA PHE A 76 6.50 10.11 -0.33
C PHE A 76 6.24 11.03 0.87
N ASP A 77 5.27 11.93 0.74
CA ASP A 77 4.88 12.85 1.80
C ASP A 77 4.17 12.13 2.96
N ASP A 78 3.44 11.07 2.62
CA ASP A 78 2.80 10.15 3.57
C ASP A 78 2.85 8.73 2.99
N SER A 79 2.87 7.75 3.89
CA SER A 79 2.81 6.34 3.52
C SER A 79 2.01 5.53 4.54
N CYS A 80 1.41 4.43 4.09
CA CYS A 80 0.63 3.55 4.93
C CYS A 80 0.70 2.11 4.42
N PHE A 81 0.90 1.16 5.34
CA PHE A 81 0.79 -0.27 5.05
C PHE A 81 -0.38 -0.86 5.84
N LEU A 82 -1.48 -1.11 5.13
CA LEU A 82 -2.66 -1.72 5.71
C LEU A 82 -2.58 -3.24 5.55
N GLN A 83 -2.26 -3.92 6.66
CA GLN A 83 -2.15 -5.39 6.72
C GLN A 83 -3.51 -6.05 6.81
N ASN A 84 -3.60 -7.29 6.31
CA ASN A 84 -4.74 -8.19 6.51
C ASN A 84 -6.11 -7.57 6.15
N VAL A 85 -6.19 -6.88 5.01
CA VAL A 85 -7.39 -6.14 4.59
C VAL A 85 -8.63 -7.04 4.56
N ARG A 86 -8.50 -8.23 3.99
CA ARG A 86 -9.54 -9.27 3.98
C ARG A 86 -10.00 -9.67 5.38
N GLU A 87 -9.08 -9.93 6.30
CA GLU A 87 -9.45 -10.39 7.64
C GLU A 87 -10.14 -9.26 8.42
N GLU A 88 -9.54 -8.07 8.43
CA GLU A 88 -10.04 -6.91 9.19
C GLU A 88 -11.42 -6.46 8.68
N SER A 89 -11.64 -6.41 7.37
CA SER A 89 -12.96 -6.08 6.83
C SER A 89 -14.02 -7.13 7.15
N ASN A 90 -13.67 -8.42 7.08
CA ASN A 90 -14.63 -9.50 7.37
C ASN A 90 -14.99 -9.57 8.86
N ARG A 91 -14.04 -9.32 9.75
CA ARG A 91 -14.26 -9.41 11.21
C ARG A 91 -14.89 -8.14 11.79
N HIS A 92 -14.49 -6.98 11.30
CA HIS A 92 -14.78 -5.69 11.95
C HIS A 92 -15.42 -4.65 11.03
N GLY A 93 -15.59 -4.98 9.75
CA GLY A 93 -16.22 -4.11 8.76
C GLY A 93 -15.27 -3.07 8.15
N LEU A 94 -15.73 -2.43 7.07
CA LEU A 94 -14.96 -1.46 6.30
C LEU A 94 -14.61 -0.20 7.10
N LYS A 95 -15.49 0.20 8.02
CA LYS A 95 -15.22 1.30 8.96
C LYS A 95 -13.96 1.07 9.79
N ARG A 96 -13.70 -0.18 10.21
CA ARG A 96 -12.50 -0.51 10.98
C ARG A 96 -11.24 -0.34 10.13
N LEU A 97 -11.26 -0.78 8.87
CA LEU A 97 -10.15 -0.57 7.94
C LEU A 97 -9.79 0.91 7.78
N GLN A 98 -10.81 1.76 7.55
CA GLN A 98 -10.61 3.20 7.43
C GLN A 98 -10.05 3.81 8.73
N SER A 99 -10.54 3.39 9.89
CA SER A 99 -10.01 3.79 11.19
C SER A 99 -8.54 3.41 11.35
N ILE A 100 -8.13 2.20 10.97
CA ILE A 100 -6.74 1.75 11.05
C ILE A 100 -5.85 2.60 10.15
N LEU A 101 -6.24 2.79 8.88
CA LEU A 101 -5.50 3.61 7.93
C LEU A 101 -5.34 5.05 8.41
N LEU A 102 -6.43 5.68 8.85
CA LEU A 102 -6.38 7.04 9.39
C LEU A 102 -5.52 7.11 10.65
N SER A 103 -5.53 6.08 11.49
CA SER A 103 -4.72 6.05 12.70
C SER A 103 -3.22 5.96 12.39
N GLN A 104 -2.83 5.20 11.37
CA GLN A 104 -1.44 5.13 10.90
C GLN A 104 -0.98 6.48 10.32
N ILE A 105 -1.78 7.07 9.44
CA ILE A 105 -1.44 8.33 8.76
C ILE A 105 -1.45 9.53 9.73
N LEU A 106 -2.35 9.52 10.73
CA LEU A 106 -2.48 10.62 11.70
C LEU A 106 -1.69 10.38 12.99
N LYS A 107 -1.09 9.20 13.16
CA LYS A 107 -0.36 8.79 14.38
C LYS A 107 -1.18 9.00 15.67
N LYS A 108 -2.49 8.73 15.60
CA LYS A 108 -3.43 8.84 16.73
C LYS A 108 -4.60 7.89 16.54
N GLU A 109 -5.26 7.49 17.62
CA GLU A 109 -6.47 6.66 17.50
C GLU A 109 -7.63 7.42 16.84
N ILE A 110 -8.31 6.74 15.92
CA ILE A 110 -9.45 7.30 15.18
C ILE A 110 -10.68 6.44 15.39
N ASN A 111 -11.69 7.02 16.04
CA ASN A 111 -13.02 6.44 16.14
C ASN A 111 -13.96 7.12 15.12
N LEU A 112 -14.43 6.34 14.14
CA LEU A 112 -15.34 6.82 13.10
C LEU A 112 -16.80 6.57 13.50
N ALA A 113 -17.64 7.58 13.29
CA ALA A 113 -19.08 7.48 13.39
C ALA A 113 -19.69 6.70 12.21
N SER A 114 -19.11 6.81 11.01
CA SER A 114 -19.59 6.11 9.81
C SER A 114 -18.49 5.89 8.77
N GLU A 115 -18.74 5.00 7.80
CA GLU A 115 -17.84 4.77 6.66
C GLU A 115 -17.69 6.02 5.77
N GLN A 116 -18.76 6.79 5.61
CA GLN A 116 -18.75 8.04 4.84
C GLN A 116 -17.84 9.09 5.48
N GLN A 117 -17.84 9.18 6.81
CA GLN A 117 -16.91 10.03 7.54
C GLN A 117 -15.47 9.59 7.30
N GLY A 118 -15.20 8.29 7.37
CA GLY A 118 -13.88 7.72 7.08
C GLY A 118 -13.40 8.10 5.68
N THR A 119 -14.23 7.87 4.65
CA THR A 119 -13.92 8.23 3.25
C THR A 119 -13.57 9.71 3.10
N SER A 120 -14.38 10.60 3.71
CA SER A 120 -14.14 12.05 3.66
C SER A 120 -12.82 12.45 4.35
N MET A 121 -12.53 11.87 5.52
CA MET A 121 -11.29 12.13 6.25
C MET A 121 -10.06 11.63 5.49
N ILE A 122 -10.12 10.43 4.90
CA ILE A 122 -9.04 9.87 4.09
C ILE A 122 -8.78 10.82 2.93
N LYS A 123 -9.81 11.16 2.15
CA LYS A 123 -9.70 12.09 1.03
C LYS A 123 -9.01 13.40 1.42
N ASN A 124 -9.49 14.05 2.48
CA ASN A 124 -8.92 15.32 2.96
C ASN A 124 -7.46 15.18 3.40
N LYS A 125 -7.08 14.04 3.98
CA LYS A 125 -5.71 13.83 4.45
C LYS A 125 -4.72 13.56 3.32
N LEU A 126 -5.17 12.90 2.25
CA LEU A 126 -4.35 12.60 1.08
C LEU A 126 -4.24 13.79 0.13
N LYS A 127 -5.19 14.72 0.14
CA LYS A 127 -5.27 15.86 -0.78
C LYS A 127 -3.96 16.66 -0.87
N GLY A 128 -3.49 16.86 -2.09
CA GLY A 128 -2.31 17.65 -2.43
C GLY A 128 -0.97 16.98 -2.11
N LYS A 129 -0.97 15.68 -1.81
CA LYS A 129 0.24 14.94 -1.40
C LYS A 129 0.62 13.84 -2.37
N LYS A 130 1.90 13.49 -2.36
CA LYS A 130 2.43 12.26 -2.92
C LYS A 130 2.37 11.15 -1.86
N VAL A 131 1.53 10.14 -2.06
CA VAL A 131 1.20 9.12 -1.05
C VAL A 131 1.54 7.72 -1.55
N LEU A 132 2.20 6.91 -0.72
CA LEU A 132 2.36 5.47 -0.95
C LEU A 132 1.41 4.67 -0.05
N LEU A 133 0.43 4.00 -0.65
CA LEU A 133 -0.50 3.15 0.08
C LEU A 133 -0.32 1.70 -0.34
N VAL A 134 -0.10 0.82 0.63
CA VAL A 134 -0.03 -0.64 0.42
C VAL A 134 -1.22 -1.30 1.10
N LEU A 135 -2.00 -2.06 0.34
CA LEU A 135 -3.14 -2.84 0.80
C LEU A 135 -2.81 -4.33 0.67
N ASP A 136 -2.63 -5.01 1.80
CA ASP A 136 -2.24 -6.42 1.83
C ASP A 136 -3.43 -7.35 2.04
N ASP A 137 -3.48 -8.41 1.22
CA ASP A 137 -4.52 -9.45 1.20
C ASP A 137 -5.92 -8.87 0.91
N VAL A 138 -6.07 -8.20 -0.22
CA VAL A 138 -7.38 -7.72 -0.73
C VAL A 138 -8.07 -8.83 -1.50
N ASP A 139 -9.34 -9.11 -1.19
CA ASP A 139 -10.16 -10.11 -1.88
C ASP A 139 -11.51 -9.60 -2.40
N GLU A 140 -11.89 -8.34 -2.14
CA GLU A 140 -13.15 -7.77 -2.61
C GLU A 140 -13.03 -6.29 -3.03
N HIS A 141 -13.73 -5.89 -4.10
CA HIS A 141 -13.76 -4.48 -4.56
C HIS A 141 -14.25 -3.51 -3.49
N LYS A 142 -15.18 -3.92 -2.63
CA LYS A 142 -15.73 -3.05 -1.58
C LYS A 142 -14.64 -2.57 -0.60
N GLN A 143 -13.57 -3.36 -0.41
CA GLN A 143 -12.41 -2.98 0.41
C GLN A 143 -11.62 -1.85 -0.25
N LEU A 144 -11.36 -1.96 -1.55
CA LEU A 144 -10.72 -0.89 -2.33
C LEU A 144 -11.60 0.36 -2.32
N GLN A 145 -12.90 0.22 -2.61
CA GLN A 145 -13.85 1.33 -2.58
C GLN A 145 -14.02 1.97 -1.19
N ALA A 146 -13.76 1.27 -0.10
CA ALA A 146 -13.81 1.89 1.23
C ALA A 146 -12.61 2.82 1.48
N ILE A 147 -11.45 2.52 0.88
CA ILE A 147 -10.21 3.26 1.13
C ILE A 147 -9.99 4.33 0.06
N VAL A 148 -10.08 3.94 -1.21
CA VAL A 148 -9.90 4.83 -2.35
C VAL A 148 -11.23 5.29 -2.93
N GLY A 149 -12.38 5.06 -2.28
CA GLY A 149 -13.72 5.48 -2.72
C GLY A 149 -14.18 4.95 -4.09
N LYS A 150 -15.47 5.13 -4.40
CA LYS A 150 -16.07 4.72 -5.69
C LYS A 150 -15.79 5.71 -6.84
N SER A 151 -15.36 6.93 -6.52
CA SER A 151 -15.27 8.07 -7.46
C SER A 151 -13.97 8.89 -7.35
N VAL A 152 -12.99 8.47 -6.53
CA VAL A 152 -12.07 9.40 -5.84
C VAL A 152 -10.98 10.03 -6.69
N TRP A 153 -10.84 9.74 -7.98
CA TRP A 153 -9.74 10.37 -8.73
C TRP A 153 -10.06 10.77 -10.17
N SER A 154 -11.33 10.69 -10.61
CA SER A 154 -11.68 11.03 -12.00
C SER A 154 -11.39 12.49 -12.36
N GLU A 155 -11.26 13.36 -11.36
CA GLU A 155 -10.73 14.71 -11.51
C GLU A 155 -9.71 14.91 -10.39
N SER A 156 -8.42 14.93 -10.74
CA SER A 156 -7.35 15.21 -9.79
C SER A 156 -7.66 16.47 -9.00
N GLU A 157 -7.97 16.33 -7.71
CA GLU A 157 -7.90 17.47 -6.82
C GLU A 157 -6.43 17.91 -6.79
N PHE A 158 -6.18 19.06 -7.43
CA PHE A 158 -4.87 19.59 -7.80
C PHE A 158 -3.71 19.09 -6.91
N GLY A 159 -2.81 18.30 -7.50
CA GLY A 159 -1.52 17.95 -6.89
C GLY A 159 -1.44 16.63 -6.12
N THR A 160 -2.55 15.90 -5.92
CA THR A 160 -2.48 14.58 -5.27
C THR A 160 -1.91 13.51 -6.22
N ARG A 161 -0.90 12.76 -5.76
CA ARG A 161 -0.34 11.60 -6.47
C ARG A 161 -0.37 10.37 -5.56
N LEU A 162 -1.29 9.45 -5.81
CA LEU A 162 -1.39 8.21 -5.06
C LEU A 162 -0.70 7.06 -5.81
N VAL A 163 0.24 6.40 -5.17
CA VAL A 163 0.74 5.09 -5.57
C VAL A 163 0.08 4.04 -4.70
N LEU A 164 -0.71 3.17 -5.31
CA LEU A 164 -1.41 2.09 -4.65
C LEU A 164 -0.79 0.75 -5.01
N ILE A 165 -0.27 0.02 -4.02
CA ILE A 165 0.21 -1.35 -4.17
C ILE A 165 -0.81 -2.29 -3.52
N ILE A 166 -1.29 -3.27 -4.26
CA ILE A 166 -2.28 -4.24 -3.78
C ILE A 166 -1.64 -5.63 -3.81
N THR A 167 -1.72 -6.38 -2.72
CA THR A 167 -1.50 -7.83 -2.78
C THR A 167 -2.84 -8.55 -2.84
N THR A 168 -2.96 -9.52 -3.73
CA THR A 168 -4.19 -10.31 -3.87
C THR A 168 -3.92 -11.71 -4.40
N ARG A 169 -4.86 -12.63 -4.19
CA ARG A 169 -4.87 -13.92 -4.89
C ARG A 169 -5.70 -13.85 -6.17
N ASP A 170 -6.62 -12.91 -6.26
CA ASP A 170 -7.56 -12.79 -7.35
C ASP A 170 -7.10 -11.72 -8.35
N LYS A 171 -6.65 -12.19 -9.53
CA LYS A 171 -6.24 -11.30 -10.62
C LYS A 171 -7.40 -10.45 -11.13
N GLN A 172 -8.65 -10.89 -11.01
CA GLN A 172 -9.82 -10.16 -11.52
C GLN A 172 -10.05 -8.83 -10.80
N LEU A 173 -9.64 -8.74 -9.53
CA LEU A 173 -9.64 -7.48 -8.76
C LEU A 173 -8.75 -6.41 -9.39
N LEU A 174 -7.71 -6.82 -10.13
CA LEU A 174 -6.74 -5.92 -10.76
C LEU A 174 -7.13 -5.53 -12.20
N THR A 175 -8.04 -6.26 -12.83
CA THR A 175 -8.49 -5.99 -14.22
C THR A 175 -9.73 -5.11 -14.31
N SER A 176 -10.27 -4.71 -13.16
CA SER A 176 -11.55 -4.01 -13.02
C SER A 176 -11.36 -2.56 -12.53
N TYR A 177 -10.12 -2.07 -12.56
CA TYR A 177 -9.69 -0.73 -12.18
C TYR A 177 -8.79 -0.13 -13.26
#